data_AF-A0A916JWS9-F1
#
_entry.id   AF-A0A916JWS9-F1
#
_cell.length_a   1.000
_cell.length_b   1.000
_cell.length_c   1.000
_cell.angle_alpha   90.00
_cell.angle_beta   90.00
_cell.angle_gamma   90.00
#
_symmetry.space_group_name_H-M   'P 1'
#
loop_
_entity.id
_entity.type
_entity.pdbx_description
1 polymer ?
#
loop_
_entity_poly.entity_id
_entity_poly.type
_entity_poly.pdbx_seq_one_letter_code
_entity_poly.pdbx_strand_id
1 'polypeptide(L)' 'MCATCHVYVDRYAGADPPEVGEDEDEMLDCTSEDRLPNSRLGCQLFAGPEVARIEVTLPESQI' A
#
# COMPACT_ATOMS: atom_id res chain seq x y z
N MET A 1 6.52 -7.98 -11.02
CA MET A 1 5.46 -7.75 -10.02
C MET A 1 5.53 -8.89 -9.00
N CYS A 2 5.39 -8.63 -7.70
CA CYS A 2 5.65 -9.65 -6.67
C CYS A 2 4.69 -9.67 -5.46
N ALA A 3 3.85 -8.64 -5.26
CA ALA A 3 2.97 -8.49 -4.08
C ALA A 3 3.65 -8.48 -2.68
N THR A 4 4.97 -8.71 -2.57
CA THR A 4 5.71 -8.83 -1.29
C THR A 4 6.07 -7.49 -0.62
N CYS A 5 5.34 -6.43 -0.93
CA CYS A 5 5.47 -5.13 -0.26
C CYS A 5 4.11 -4.66 0.28
N HIS A 6 3.23 -5.61 0.57
CA HIS A 6 1.88 -5.36 1.06
C HIS A 6 1.92 -4.63 2.40
N VAL A 7 1.17 -3.54 2.48
CA VAL A 7 0.98 -2.75 3.71
C VAL A 7 -0.49 -2.36 3.84
N TYR A 8 -0.94 -2.13 5.07
CA TYR A 8 -2.22 -1.48 5.35
C TYR A 8 -1.96 -0.02 5.67
N VAL A 9 -2.51 0.90 4.87
CA VAL A 9 -2.30 2.35 5.08
C VAL A 9 -3.27 2.84 6.15
N ASP A 10 -2.74 3.23 7.30
CA ASP A 10 -3.51 3.78 8.42
C ASP A 10 -3.69 5.29 8.27
N ARG A 11 -2.67 5.98 7.74
CA ARG A 11 -2.69 7.42 7.55
C ARG A 11 -1.77 7.86 6.43
N TYR A 12 -2.24 8.84 5.66
CA TYR A 12 -1.45 9.55 4.67
C TYR A 12 -1.70 11.05 4.84
N ALA A 13 -0.80 11.75 5.54
CA ALA A 13 -1.00 13.12 5.99
C ALA A 13 -0.32 14.12 5.06
N GLY A 14 -1.04 15.20 4.71
CA GLY A 14 -0.53 16.30 3.89
C GLY A 14 -0.95 16.23 2.42
N ALA A 15 -1.33 15.05 1.93
CA ALA A 15 -1.95 14.84 0.63
C ALA A 15 -2.82 13.56 0.68
N ASP A 16 -3.44 13.20 -0.44
CA ASP A 16 -4.08 11.90 -0.62
C ASP A 16 -3.08 10.92 -1.24
N PRO A 17 -3.18 9.60 -0.93
CA PRO A 17 -2.38 8.60 -1.61
C PRO A 17 -2.75 8.54 -3.11
N PRO A 18 -1.82 8.15 -4.00
CA PRO A 18 -2.15 7.89 -5.40
C PRO A 18 -3.29 6.88 -5.52
N GLU A 19 -4.13 7.01 -6.54
CA GLU A 19 -5.14 6.00 -6.86
C GLU A 19 -4.47 4.63 -7.09
N VAL A 20 -5.19 3.56 -6.77
CA VAL A 20 -4.74 2.19 -7.06
C VAL A 20 -4.85 1.97 -8.56
N GLY A 21 -3.73 1.72 -9.23
CA GLY A 21 -3.70 1.41 -10.66
C GLY A 21 -4.08 -0.05 -10.95
N GLU A 22 -4.35 -0.38 -12.22
CA GLU A 22 -4.76 -1.74 -12.64
C GLU A 22 -3.76 -2.82 -12.22
N ASP A 23 -2.46 -2.61 -12.49
CA ASP A 23 -1.39 -3.55 -12.08
C ASP A 23 -1.30 -3.71 -10.56
N GLU A 24 -1.57 -2.65 -9.79
CA GLU A 24 -1.57 -2.72 -8.33
C GLU A 24 -2.79 -3.51 -7.84
N ASP A 25 -3.97 -3.24 -8.40
CA ASP A 25 -5.23 -3.90 -8.06
C ASP A 25 -5.14 -5.42 -8.27
N GLU A 26 -4.63 -5.86 -9.43
CA GLU A 26 -4.44 -7.29 -9.72
C GLU A 26 -3.44 -7.96 -8.77
N MET A 27 -2.37 -7.25 -8.39
CA MET A 27 -1.34 -7.78 -7.50
C MET A 27 -1.77 -7.79 -6.03
N LEU A 28 -2.69 -6.92 -5.63
CA LEU A 28 -3.27 -6.95 -4.28
C LEU A 28 -4.10 -8.21 -4.03
N ASP A 29 -4.60 -8.86 -5.07
CA ASP A 29 -5.27 -10.18 -4.96
C ASP A 29 -4.27 -11.34 -4.82
N CYS A 30 -2.97 -11.05 -4.98
CA CYS A 30 -1.86 -12.02 -4.88
C CYS A 30 -1.06 -11.88 -3.58
N THR A 31 -1.51 -11.08 -2.62
CA THR A 31 -0.81 -10.89 -1.33
C THR A 31 -0.87 -12.16 -0.48
N SER A 32 0.14 -12.35 0.38
CA SER A 32 0.20 -13.49 1.31
C SER A 32 -0.88 -13.42 2.39
N GLU A 33 -1.19 -12.20 2.85
CA GLU A 33 -2.25 -11.92 3.82
C GLU A 33 -3.47 -11.26 3.15
N ASP A 34 -4.61 -11.28 3.84
CA ASP A 34 -5.89 -10.81 3.31
C ASP A 34 -5.84 -9.36 2.79
N ARG A 35 -6.40 -9.16 1.61
CA ARG A 35 -6.63 -7.82 1.07
C ARG A 35 -7.72 -7.10 1.86
N LEU A 36 -7.39 -5.95 2.44
CA LEU A 36 -8.30 -5.03 3.12
C LEU A 36 -8.55 -3.77 2.27
N PRO A 37 -9.59 -2.97 2.58
CA PRO A 37 -9.88 -1.73 1.85
C PRO A 37 -8.74 -0.71 1.87
N ASN A 38 -7.86 -0.76 2.86
CA ASN A 38 -6.67 0.08 2.97
C ASN A 38 -5.37 -0.64 2.59
N SER A 39 -5.44 -1.84 1.98
CA SER A 39 -4.27 -2.51 1.44
C SER A 39 -3.66 -1.72 0.29
N ARG A 40 -2.34 -1.61 0.30
CA ARG A 40 -1.53 -1.02 -0.78
C ARG A 40 -0.26 -1.82 -0.98
N LEU A 41 0.31 -1.71 -2.18
CA LEU A 41 1.69 -2.10 -2.40
C LEU A 41 2.58 -0.92 -2.03
N GLY A 42 3.36 -1.05 -0.96
CA GLY A 42 4.19 0.03 -0.43
C GLY A 42 5.16 0.63 -1.45
N CYS A 43 5.56 -0.15 -2.47
CA CYS A 43 6.40 0.36 -3.57
C CYS A 43 5.68 1.35 -4.51
N GLN A 44 4.35 1.41 -4.46
CA GLN A 44 3.51 2.35 -5.23
C GLN A 44 3.17 3.63 -4.42
N LEU A 45 3.49 3.67 -3.12
CA LEU A 45 3.28 4.85 -2.29
C LEU A 45 4.43 5.85 -2.47
N PHE A 46 4.09 7.11 -2.75
CA PHE A 46 5.08 8.16 -2.97
C PHE A 46 5.10 9.16 -1.80
N ALA A 47 6.21 9.29 -1.08
CA ALA A 47 6.38 10.31 -0.03
C ALA A 47 6.88 11.63 -0.63
N GLY A 48 6.02 12.30 -1.42
CA GLY A 48 6.34 13.56 -2.08
C GLY A 48 6.49 14.76 -1.12
N PRO A 49 6.85 15.95 -1.62
CA PRO A 49 7.09 17.14 -0.80
C PRO A 49 5.89 17.58 0.06
N GLU A 50 4.68 17.34 -0.43
CA GLU A 50 3.42 17.68 0.24
C GLU A 50 3.04 16.66 1.33
N VAL A 51 3.69 15.48 1.36
CA VAL A 51 3.38 14.40 2.28
C VAL A 51 4.17 14.58 3.57
N ALA A 52 3.48 14.96 4.63
CA ALA A 52 4.08 15.17 5.94
C ALA A 52 4.42 13.85 6.65
N ARG A 53 3.56 12.83 6.51
CA ARG A 53 3.72 11.54 7.19
C ARG A 53 2.87 10.45 6.54
N ILE A 54 3.41 9.24 6.45
CA ILE A 54 2.65 8.03 6.13
C ILE A 54 2.77 7.08 7.33
N GLU A 55 1.64 6.58 7.82
CA GLU A 55 1.57 5.56 8.86
C GLU A 55 0.97 4.30 8.23
N VAL A 56 1.67 3.18 8.40
CA VAL A 56 1.27 1.89 7.85
C VAL A 56 1.45 0.78 8.87
N THR A 57 0.61 -0.24 8.76
CA THR A 57 0.74 -1.50 9.45
C THR A 57 1.27 -2.56 8.48
N LEU A 58 2.27 -3.33 8.92
CA LEU A 58 2.77 -4.47 8.16
C LEU A 58 1.91 -5.71 8.45
N PRO A 59 1.57 -6.50 7.42
CA PRO A 59 0.96 -7.82 7.62
C PRO A 59 1.95 -8.79 8.28
N GLU A 60 1.45 -9.93 8.79
CA GLU A 60 2.27 -10.92 9.50
C GLU A 60 3.28 -11.63 8.58
N SER A 61 2.91 -11.88 7.32
CA SER A 61 3.81 -12.41 6.28
C SER A 61 3.70 -11.66 4.95
N GLN A 62 4.68 -11.89 4.09
CA GLN A 62 4.74 -11.42 2.70
C GLN A 62 4.94 -12.57 1.71
N ILE A 63 5.24 -13.79 2.20
CA ILE A 63 5.54 -15.01 1.45
C ILE A 63 5.02 -16.22 2.23
#